data_AF-A0A4P9W7Q9-F1
#
_entry.id   AF-A0A4P9W7Q9-F1
#
_cell.length_a   1.000
_cell.length_b   1.000
_cell.length_c   1.000
_cell.angle_alpha   90.00
_cell.angle_beta   90.00
_cell.angle_gamma   90.00
#
_symmetry.space_group_name_H-M   'P 1'
#
loop_
_entity.id
_entity.type
_entity.pdbx_description
1 polymer ?
#
loop_
_entity_poly.entity_id
_entity_poly.type
_entity_poly.pdbx_seq_one_letter_code
_entity_poly.pdbx_strand_id
1 'polypeptide(L)'
;PQTLNAQGIVQGHQHITIQQLTSTQAAPDAQVFAFFKGLNDQALDGRTLAVNVPAGTFKTDGLYRICSMSGGDGHAPTIMPVAQRGAQDDCIRINVQNAAQ
;
A
#
# COMPACT_ATOMS: atom_id res chain seq x y z
N PRO A 1 10.81 -7.85 15.77
CA PRO A 1 9.89 -8.68 16.57
C PRO A 1 8.45 -8.25 16.25
N GLN A 2 7.49 -9.17 16.18
CA GLN A 2 6.09 -8.87 15.90
C GLN A 2 5.32 -8.77 17.22
N THR A 3 4.64 -7.65 17.45
CA THR A 3 3.81 -7.45 18.65
C THR A 3 2.38 -7.88 18.37
N LEU A 4 1.78 -8.64 19.29
CA LEU A 4 0.39 -9.09 19.21
C LEU A 4 -0.39 -8.54 20.40
N ASN A 5 -1.69 -8.24 20.20
CA ASN A 5 -2.59 -7.96 21.32
C ASN A 5 -3.07 -9.26 22.00
N ALA A 6 -3.90 -9.14 23.05
CA ALA A 6 -4.41 -10.28 23.81
C ALA A 6 -5.24 -11.29 22.98
N GLN A 7 -5.73 -10.89 21.82
CA GLN A 7 -6.48 -11.71 20.86
C GLN A 7 -5.59 -12.31 19.76
N GLY A 8 -4.27 -12.11 19.82
CA GLY A 8 -3.33 -12.60 18.82
C GLY A 8 -3.31 -11.79 17.52
N ILE A 9 -3.90 -10.60 17.52
CA ILE A 9 -3.92 -9.70 16.35
C ILE A 9 -2.62 -8.90 16.33
N VAL A 10 -2.00 -8.80 15.15
CA VAL A 10 -0.79 -8.00 14.93
C VAL A 10 -1.07 -6.52 15.23
N GLN A 11 -0.22 -5.92 16.07
CA GLN A 11 -0.21 -4.47 16.28
C GLN A 11 0.65 -3.82 15.21
N GLY A 12 -0.02 -3.03 14.36
CA GLY A 12 0.55 -2.46 13.16
C GLY A 12 -0.45 -1.58 12.43
N HIS A 13 -0.08 -1.18 11.22
CA HIS A 13 -0.89 -0.35 10.35
C HIS A 13 -0.66 -0.71 8.89
N GLN A 14 -1.45 -0.09 8.01
CA GLN A 14 -1.35 -0.29 6.57
C GLN A 14 -0.91 1.00 5.88
N HIS A 15 -0.39 0.85 4.68
CA HIS A 15 -0.08 1.97 3.79
C HIS A 15 -0.67 1.73 2.41
N ILE A 16 -0.86 2.83 1.69
CA ILE A 16 -1.04 2.81 0.24
C ILE A 16 0.16 3.50 -0.39
N THR A 17 0.77 2.82 -1.37
CA THR A 17 1.84 3.37 -2.20
C THR A 17 1.41 3.40 -3.66
N ILE A 18 1.70 4.50 -4.34
CA ILE A 18 1.47 4.64 -5.78
C ILE A 18 2.78 4.99 -6.45
N GLN A 19 3.20 4.17 -7.41
CA GLN A 19 4.45 4.35 -8.13
C GLN A 19 4.22 4.26 -9.62
N GLN A 20 4.88 5.15 -10.36
CA GLN A 20 4.95 5.04 -11.82
C GLN A 20 5.84 3.86 -12.19
N LEU A 21 5.41 3.10 -13.18
CA LEU A 21 6.18 2.00 -13.76
C LEU A 21 6.76 2.47 -15.10
N THR A 22 8.07 2.50 -15.19
CA THR A 22 8.79 2.79 -16.45
C THR A 22 8.81 1.58 -17.40
N SER A 23 8.56 0.38 -16.87
CA SER A 23 8.52 -0.87 -17.62
C SER A 23 7.67 -1.92 -16.88
N THR A 24 7.12 -2.89 -17.61
CA THR A 24 6.47 -4.08 -17.03
C THR A 24 7.47 -5.17 -16.63
N GLN A 25 8.74 -5.03 -17.02
CA GLN A 25 9.79 -6.05 -16.83
C GLN A 25 10.75 -5.72 -15.69
N ALA A 26 10.64 -4.54 -15.07
CA ALA A 26 11.52 -4.11 -13.99
C ALA A 26 10.71 -3.62 -12.79
N ALA A 27 11.26 -3.79 -11.60
CA ALA A 27 10.73 -3.16 -10.39
C ALA A 27 11.00 -1.64 -10.46
N PRO A 28 10.06 -0.79 -9.99
CA PRO A 28 10.34 0.64 -9.85
C PRO A 28 11.29 0.89 -8.68
N ASP A 29 11.95 2.06 -8.67
CA ASP A 29 12.75 2.52 -7.55
C ASP A 29 11.88 2.62 -6.28
N ALA A 30 12.28 1.92 -5.21
CA ALA A 30 11.54 1.88 -3.96
C ALA A 30 11.46 3.24 -3.23
N GLN A 31 12.34 4.19 -3.55
CA GLN A 31 12.36 5.52 -2.95
C GLN A 31 11.50 6.54 -3.71
N VAL A 32 11.04 6.21 -4.92
CA VAL A 32 10.29 7.12 -5.79
C VAL A 32 8.82 6.70 -5.85
N PHE A 33 7.94 7.58 -5.41
CA PHE A 33 6.49 7.37 -5.42
C PHE A 33 5.75 8.64 -5.86
N ALA A 34 4.64 8.44 -6.56
CA ALA A 34 3.68 9.52 -6.84
C ALA A 34 2.83 9.84 -5.60
N PHE A 35 2.57 8.83 -4.76
CA PHE A 35 1.81 8.98 -3.52
C PHE A 35 2.24 7.95 -2.47
N PHE A 36 2.26 8.37 -1.21
CA PHE A 36 2.44 7.51 -0.05
C PHE A 36 1.55 7.99 1.08
N LYS A 37 0.81 7.08 1.71
CA LYS A 37 0.03 7.38 2.91
C LYS A 37 0.01 6.19 3.86
N GLY A 38 0.34 6.44 5.12
CA GLY A 38 0.00 5.55 6.23
C GLY A 38 -1.46 5.72 6.65
N LEU A 39 -2.15 4.60 6.84
CA LEU A 39 -3.54 4.48 7.25
C LEU A 39 -3.58 4.12 8.74
N ASN A 40 -3.49 5.15 9.58
CA ASN A 40 -3.39 5.00 11.04
C ASN A 40 -4.73 5.20 11.75
N ASP A 41 -5.70 5.81 11.07
CA ASP A 41 -7.02 6.02 11.60
C ASP A 41 -7.85 4.74 11.57
N GLN A 42 -8.80 4.61 12.49
CA GLN A 42 -9.71 3.48 12.51
C GLN A 42 -10.58 3.47 11.24
N ALA A 43 -10.78 2.30 10.67
CA ALA A 43 -11.74 2.09 9.58
C ALA A 43 -13.15 2.56 10.01
N LEU A 44 -13.80 3.40 9.20
CA LEU A 44 -15.12 3.96 9.50
C LEU A 44 -16.21 2.88 9.65
N ASP A 45 -16.10 1.80 8.88
CA ASP A 45 -16.97 0.61 8.93
C ASP A 45 -16.40 -0.51 9.83
N GLY A 46 -15.29 -0.24 10.51
CA GLY A 46 -14.55 -1.21 11.32
C GLY A 46 -13.80 -2.28 10.53
N ARG A 47 -13.72 -2.20 9.19
CA ARG A 47 -13.10 -3.22 8.33
C ARG A 47 -12.22 -2.66 7.20
N THR A 48 -12.65 -1.59 6.57
CA THR A 48 -12.06 -1.03 5.36
C THR A 48 -11.32 0.25 5.69
N LEU A 49 -10.01 0.25 5.46
CA LEU A 49 -9.22 1.48 5.46
C LEU A 49 -9.31 2.12 4.07
N ALA A 50 -9.44 3.43 4.04
CA ALA A 50 -9.58 4.19 2.80
C ALA A 50 -8.71 5.45 2.84
N VAL A 51 -8.29 5.89 1.66
CA VAL A 51 -7.58 7.14 1.48
C VAL A 51 -8.04 7.81 0.20
N ASN A 52 -8.21 9.13 0.26
CA ASN A 52 -8.40 9.95 -0.92
C ASN A 52 -7.04 10.26 -1.53
N VAL A 53 -6.85 9.87 -2.78
CA VAL A 53 -5.69 10.28 -3.58
C VAL A 53 -5.98 11.68 -4.12
N PRO A 54 -5.23 12.73 -3.71
CA PRO A 54 -5.54 14.10 -4.12
C PRO A 54 -5.42 14.30 -5.63
N ALA A 55 -6.18 15.24 -6.18
CA ALA A 55 -5.99 15.71 -7.55
C ALA A 55 -4.54 16.19 -7.78
N GLY A 56 -4.01 15.96 -8.98
CA GLY A 56 -2.60 16.27 -9.31
C GLY A 56 -1.57 15.26 -8.80
N THR A 57 -1.98 14.18 -8.14
CA THR A 57 -1.08 13.08 -7.75
C THR A 57 -0.45 12.42 -8.99
N PHE A 58 -1.28 12.11 -9.98
CA PHE A 58 -0.81 11.59 -11.26
C PHE A 58 -0.44 12.78 -12.15
N LYS A 59 0.85 13.01 -12.34
CA LYS A 59 1.40 14.12 -13.12
C LYS A 59 1.66 13.79 -14.59
N THR A 60 1.74 12.50 -14.91
CA THR A 60 2.03 12.01 -16.25
C THR A 60 1.13 10.82 -16.58
N ASP A 61 0.81 10.68 -17.86
CA ASP A 61 0.12 9.50 -18.37
C ASP A 61 1.03 8.28 -18.34
N GLY A 62 0.42 7.10 -18.25
CA GLY A 62 1.14 5.83 -18.37
C GLY A 62 0.81 4.83 -17.25
N LEU A 63 1.68 3.84 -17.11
CA LEU A 63 1.47 2.71 -16.21
C LEU A 63 1.86 3.05 -14.78
N TYR A 64 0.97 2.77 -13.84
CA TYR A 64 1.20 2.89 -12.40
C TYR A 64 0.85 1.58 -11.70
N ARG A 65 1.47 1.36 -10.53
CA ARG A 65 0.99 0.39 -9.55
C ARG A 65 0.46 1.10 -8.32
N ILE A 66 -0.62 0.57 -7.77
CA ILE A 66 -1.19 0.96 -6.48
C ILE A 66 -1.12 -0.27 -5.59
N CYS A 67 -0.36 -0.18 -4.50
CA CYS A 67 -0.12 -1.31 -3.61
C CYS A 67 -0.58 -1.03 -2.18
N SER A 68 -1.13 -2.04 -1.53
CA SER A 68 -1.19 -2.10 -0.07
C SER A 68 0.16 -2.53 0.50
N MET A 69 0.47 -2.08 1.70
CA MET A 69 1.63 -2.53 2.46
C MET A 69 1.28 -2.64 3.93
N SER A 70 1.46 -3.83 4.50
CA SER A 70 1.23 -4.12 5.91
C SER A 70 2.54 -4.05 6.69
N GLY A 71 2.54 -3.32 7.80
CA GLY A 71 3.70 -3.20 8.69
C GLY A 71 3.27 -3.32 10.15
N GLY A 72 4.10 -3.96 10.97
CA GLY A 72 3.97 -3.83 12.43
C GLY A 72 4.27 -2.40 12.88
N ASP A 73 3.96 -2.04 14.13
CA ASP A 73 4.16 -0.67 14.64
C ASP A 73 5.61 -0.16 14.55
N GLY A 74 6.59 -1.08 14.60
CA GLY A 74 8.00 -0.78 14.37
C GLY A 74 8.43 -0.79 12.89
N HIS A 75 7.48 -0.79 11.94
CA HIS A 75 7.68 -0.99 10.50
C HIS A 75 8.43 -2.29 10.12
N ALA A 76 8.34 -3.31 10.97
CA ALA A 76 8.82 -4.65 10.63
C ALA A 76 7.81 -5.36 9.70
N PRO A 77 8.28 -6.21 8.76
CA PRO A 77 7.38 -7.05 7.97
C PRO A 77 6.49 -7.91 8.85
N THR A 78 5.22 -8.02 8.49
CA THR A 78 4.26 -8.86 9.22
C THR A 78 4.39 -10.33 8.80
N ILE A 79 4.26 -11.23 9.77
CA ILE A 79 4.14 -12.68 9.59
C ILE A 79 2.71 -13.05 9.98
N MET A 80 1.85 -13.33 8.99
CA MET A 80 0.46 -13.72 9.27
C MET A 80 0.39 -15.19 9.74
N PRO A 81 -0.65 -15.56 10.53
CA PRO A 81 -0.64 -16.80 11.32
C PRO A 81 -0.78 -18.09 10.51
N VAL A 82 -1.23 -18.04 9.25
CA VAL A 82 -1.40 -19.22 8.38
C VAL A 82 -0.38 -19.18 7.26
N ALA A 83 0.49 -20.18 7.14
CA ALA A 83 1.53 -20.22 6.12
C ALA A 83 0.96 -20.39 4.69
N GLN A 84 -0.05 -21.25 4.52
CA GLN A 84 -0.70 -21.50 3.23
C GLN A 84 -1.84 -20.48 3.00
N ARG A 85 -1.48 -19.26 2.61
CA ARG A 85 -2.41 -18.16 2.34
C ARG A 85 -1.93 -17.33 1.14
N GLY A 86 -2.76 -16.42 0.65
CA GLY A 86 -2.34 -15.39 -0.31
C GLY A 86 -1.32 -14.40 0.26
N ALA A 87 -0.71 -13.60 -0.60
CA ALA A 87 0.18 -12.52 -0.18
C ALA A 87 -0.58 -11.54 0.73
N GLN A 88 0.12 -10.99 1.73
CA GLN A 88 -0.47 -9.99 2.64
C GLN A 88 -0.59 -8.61 1.98
N ASP A 89 0.35 -8.32 1.08
CA ASP A 89 0.45 -7.09 0.32
C ASP A 89 0.05 -7.43 -1.11
N ASP A 90 -0.72 -6.54 -1.74
CA ASP A 90 -1.17 -6.73 -3.11
C ASP A 90 -1.02 -5.43 -3.90
N CYS A 91 -0.91 -5.55 -5.22
CA CYS A 91 -0.77 -4.44 -6.13
C CYS A 91 -1.68 -4.61 -7.33
N ILE A 92 -2.52 -3.61 -7.58
CA ILE A 92 -3.14 -3.46 -8.90
C ILE A 92 -2.26 -2.60 -9.80
N ARG A 93 -2.36 -2.84 -11.12
CA ARG A 93 -1.73 -2.00 -12.13
C ARG A 93 -2.80 -1.28 -12.94
N ILE A 94 -2.61 0.00 -13.15
CA ILE A 94 -3.55 0.86 -13.88
C ILE A 94 -2.82 1.66 -14.94
N ASN A 95 -3.50 1.96 -16.04
CA ASN A 95 -3.01 2.91 -17.03
C ASN A 95 -3.74 4.24 -16.86
N VAL A 96 -3.01 5.28 -16.48
CA VAL A 96 -3.52 6.64 -16.30
C VAL A 96 -3.50 7.36 -17.65
N GLN A 97 -4.57 8.11 -17.94
CA GLN A 97 -4.73 8.94 -19.13
C GLN A 97 -5.28 10.31 -18.71
N ASN A 98 -4.91 11.35 -19.46
CA ASN A 98 -5.31 12.74 -19.20
C ASN A 98 -4.92 13.21 -17.78
N ALA A 99 -3.73 12.82 -17.32
CA ALA A 99 -3.15 13.29 -16.07
C ALA A 99 -3.09 14.83 -16.07
N ALA A 100 -3.69 15.43 -15.04
CA ALA A 100 -3.60 16.87 -14.84
C ALA A 100 -2.15 17.23 -14.47
N GLN A 101 -1.50 18.04 -15.31
CA GLN A 101 -0.17 18.57 -15.02
C GLN A 101 -0.21 19.57 -13.86
#